data_AF-A0A511YFT8-F1
#
_entry.id   AF-A0A511YFT8-F1
#
_cell.length_a   1.000
_cell.length_b   1.000
_cell.length_c   1.000
_cell.angle_alpha   90.00
_cell.angle_beta   90.00
_cell.angle_gamma   90.00
#
_symmetry.space_group_name_H-M   'P 1'
#
loop_
_entity.id
_entity.type
_entity.pdbx_description
1 polymer ?
#
loop_
_entity_poly.entity_id
_entity_poly.type
_entity_poly.pdbx_seq_one_letter_code
_entity_poly.pdbx_strand_id
1 'polypeptide(L)'
;MIHFIQYYPKMQLLIALLVVIVLDFICGVTKATLTGKRRTSKGFRKTFSKFIQYGVSIVVALVILNIGNDGKSGLSKQISWLFGDFMIFLMIYIEIVSIFENIEVINPQSDFVKYFIRPVRRILTFQIKNLLAKEDITKEQK
;
A
#
# COMPACT_ATOMS: atom_id res chain seq x y z
N MET A 1 -22.23 -16.21 -24.17
CA MET A 1 -20.80 -15.99 -23.87
C MET A 1 -20.73 -15.54 -22.42
N ILE A 2 -20.22 -16.39 -21.52
CA ILE A 2 -20.24 -16.08 -20.08
C ILE A 2 -19.14 -15.03 -19.83
N HIS A 3 -19.53 -13.79 -19.56
CA HIS A 3 -18.61 -12.74 -19.15
C HIS A 3 -18.24 -12.94 -17.68
N PHE A 4 -17.30 -13.86 -17.42
CA PHE A 4 -16.84 -14.20 -16.07
C PHE A 4 -16.14 -13.03 -15.33
N ILE A 5 -15.80 -11.93 -16.02
CA ILE A 5 -15.18 -10.75 -15.40
C ILE A 5 -15.73 -9.49 -16.08
N GLN A 6 -16.54 -8.73 -15.34
CA GLN A 6 -17.13 -7.47 -15.80
C GLN A 6 -16.40 -6.23 -15.30
N TYR A 7 -15.56 -6.35 -14.28
CA TYR A 7 -14.79 -5.25 -13.73
C TYR A 7 -13.28 -5.53 -13.79
N TYR A 8 -12.54 -4.62 -14.41
CA TYR A 8 -11.09 -4.57 -14.37
C TYR A 8 -10.66 -3.24 -13.77
N PRO A 9 -9.76 -3.25 -12.76
CA PRO A 9 -9.14 -2.02 -12.30
C PRO A 9 -8.34 -1.38 -13.43
N LYS A 10 -8.15 -0.05 -13.35
CA LYS A 10 -7.41 0.67 -14.40
C LYS A 10 -5.98 0.14 -14.53
N MET A 11 -5.62 -0.27 -15.75
CA MET A 11 -4.28 -0.79 -16.06
C MET A 11 -3.16 0.19 -15.68
N GLN A 12 -3.40 1.49 -15.82
CA GLN A 12 -2.46 2.53 -15.40
C GLN A 12 -2.15 2.47 -13.89
N LEU A 13 -3.14 2.19 -13.05
CA LEU A 13 -2.96 2.06 -11.60
C LEU A 13 -2.21 0.77 -11.25
N LEU A 14 -2.47 -0.33 -11.96
CA LEU A 14 -1.73 -1.59 -11.76
C LEU A 14 -0.24 -1.44 -12.13
N ILE A 15 0.05 -0.75 -13.25
CA ILE A 15 1.42 -0.45 -13.66
C ILE A 15 2.09 0.46 -12.62
N ALA A 16 1.42 1.51 -12.16
CA ALA A 16 1.93 2.39 -11.12
C ALA A 16 2.24 1.63 -9.83
N LEU A 17 1.33 0.74 -9.40
CA LEU A 17 1.53 -0.14 -8.23
C LEU A 17 2.76 -1.03 -8.40
N LEU A 18 2.92 -1.66 -9.57
CA LEU A 18 4.09 -2.49 -9.85
C LEU A 18 5.39 -1.68 -9.74
N VAL A 19 5.42 -0.48 -10.33
CA VAL A 19 6.58 0.42 -10.29
C VAL A 19 6.93 0.79 -8.84
N VAL A 20 5.96 1.20 -8.02
CA VAL A 20 6.25 1.59 -6.63
C VAL A 20 6.66 0.40 -5.76
N ILE A 21 6.12 -0.80 -5.97
CA ILE A 21 6.57 -2.02 -5.27
C ILE A 21 8.02 -2.33 -5.61
N VAL A 22 8.40 -2.22 -6.88
CA VAL A 22 9.79 -2.44 -7.33
C VAL A 22 10.72 -1.39 -6.71
N LEU A 23 10.32 -0.12 -6.71
CA LEU A 23 11.08 0.95 -6.05
C LEU A 23 11.21 0.73 -4.55
N ASP A 24 10.15 0.36 -3.83
CA ASP A 24 10.22 0.03 -2.40
C ASP A 24 11.17 -1.14 -2.15
N PHE A 25 11.13 -2.17 -3.01
CA PHE A 25 12.05 -3.29 -2.91
C PHE A 25 13.51 -2.84 -3.09
N ILE A 26 13.81 -2.04 -4.11
CA ILE A 26 15.17 -1.49 -4.34
C ILE A 26 15.60 -0.64 -3.14
N CYS A 27 14.79 0.31 -2.69
CA CYS A 27 15.09 1.13 -1.52
C CYS A 27 15.30 0.28 -0.25
N GLY A 28 14.48 -0.75 -0.05
CA GLY A 28 14.60 -1.68 1.07
C GLY A 28 15.87 -2.54 1.01
N VAL A 29 16.29 -2.96 -0.19
CA VAL A 29 17.57 -3.65 -0.41
C VAL A 29 18.74 -2.71 -0.12
N THR A 30 18.75 -1.52 -0.73
CA THR A 30 19.80 -0.51 -0.53
C THR A 30 19.96 -0.15 0.94
N LYS A 31 18.86 0.07 1.67
CA LYS A 31 18.87 0.27 3.12
C LYS A 31 19.54 -0.88 3.87
N ALA A 32 19.18 -2.12 3.56
CA ALA A 32 19.76 -3.29 4.23
C ALA A 32 21.26 -3.45 3.93
N THR A 33 21.67 -3.15 2.70
CA THR A 33 23.08 -3.19 2.29
C THR A 33 23.89 -2.11 3.01
N LEU A 34 23.42 -0.86 3.05
CA LEU A 34 24.15 0.27 3.64
C LEU A 34 24.19 0.24 5.17
N THR A 35 23.15 -0.27 5.81
CA THR A 35 23.10 -0.34 7.29
C THR A 35 23.89 -1.52 7.87
N GLY A 36 24.53 -2.33 7.02
CA GLY A 36 25.33 -3.50 7.44
C GLY A 36 24.53 -4.63 8.09
N LYS A 37 23.23 -4.42 8.34
CA LYS A 37 22.29 -5.46 8.75
C LYS A 37 22.01 -6.31 7.52
N ARG A 38 22.84 -7.35 7.32
CA ARG A 38 22.57 -8.47 6.38
C ARG A 38 21.07 -8.71 6.44
N ARG A 39 20.37 -8.58 5.30
CA ARG A 39 18.90 -8.69 5.25
C ARG A 39 18.55 -10.07 5.77
N THR A 40 18.38 -10.18 7.09
CA THR A 40 17.94 -11.41 7.72
C THR A 40 16.62 -11.73 7.07
N SER A 41 16.29 -13.01 6.96
CA SER A 41 15.08 -13.51 6.29
C SER A 41 13.83 -12.65 6.54
N LYS A 42 13.72 -12.02 7.72
CA LYS A 42 12.70 -11.01 8.10
C LYS A 42 12.48 -9.87 7.09
N GLY A 43 13.53 -9.20 6.60
CA GLY A 43 13.37 -8.03 5.73
C GLY A 43 12.86 -8.38 4.33
N PHE A 44 13.33 -9.50 3.78
CA PHE A 44 12.84 -10.05 2.52
C PHE A 44 11.44 -10.64 2.67
N ARG A 45 11.19 -11.39 3.76
CA ARG A 45 9.86 -11.92 4.12
C ARG A 45 8.82 -10.80 4.24
N LYS A 46 9.17 -9.63 4.77
CA LYS A 46 8.27 -8.49 4.86
C LYS A 46 7.84 -7.99 3.47
N THR A 47 8.77 -7.79 2.54
CA THR A 47 8.42 -7.37 1.17
C THR A 47 7.64 -8.47 0.43
N PHE A 48 8.03 -9.73 0.59
CA PHE A 48 7.28 -10.84 0.00
C PHE A 48 5.86 -10.95 0.57
N SER A 49 5.69 -10.75 1.88
CA SER A 49 4.37 -10.71 2.52
C SER A 49 3.50 -9.58 1.97
N LYS A 50 4.06 -8.38 1.75
CA LYS A 50 3.33 -7.28 1.10
C LYS A 50 2.90 -7.66 -0.32
N PHE A 51 3.81 -8.24 -1.10
CA PHE A 51 3.52 -8.67 -2.48
C PHE A 51 2.37 -9.68 -2.53
N ILE A 52 2.40 -10.70 -1.66
CA ILE A 52 1.30 -11.67 -1.54
C ILE A 52 0.01 -10.99 -1.07
N GLN A 53 0.07 -10.12 -0.06
CA GLN A 53 -1.11 -9.39 0.42
C GLN A 53 -1.75 -8.56 -0.69
N TYR A 54 -0.96 -7.82 -1.46
CA TYR A 54 -1.48 -7.02 -2.58
C TYR A 54 -2.07 -7.90 -3.68
N GLY A 55 -1.40 -8.98 -4.07
CA GLY A 55 -1.92 -9.93 -5.05
C GLY A 55 -3.25 -10.55 -4.59
N VAL A 56 -3.32 -11.05 -3.36
CA VAL A 56 -4.54 -11.63 -2.79
C VAL A 56 -5.65 -10.59 -2.70
N SER A 57 -5.38 -9.38 -2.22
CA SER A 57 -6.37 -8.31 -2.13
C SER A 57 -6.94 -7.93 -3.50
N ILE A 58 -6.12 -7.87 -4.55
CA ILE A 58 -6.58 -7.61 -5.93
C ILE A 58 -7.50 -8.74 -6.42
N VAL A 59 -7.14 -10.00 -6.18
CA VAL A 59 -7.99 -11.15 -6.57
C VAL A 59 -9.32 -11.13 -5.81
N VAL A 60 -9.29 -10.91 -4.50
CA VAL A 60 -10.50 -10.80 -3.67
C VAL A 60 -11.40 -9.66 -4.16
N ALA A 61 -10.82 -8.51 -4.48
CA ALA A 61 -11.57 -7.40 -5.08
C ALA A 61 -12.23 -7.79 -6.40
N LEU A 62 -11.51 -8.42 -7.32
CA LEU A 62 -12.08 -8.88 -8.59
C LEU A 62 -13.28 -9.81 -8.39
N VAL A 63 -13.20 -10.74 -7.43
CA VAL A 63 -14.30 -11.65 -7.09
C VAL A 63 -15.50 -10.89 -6.52
N ILE A 64 -15.29 -10.00 -5.55
CA ILE A 64 -16.36 -9.19 -4.95
C ILE A 64 -17.07 -8.34 -6.01
N LEU A 65 -16.30 -7.75 -6.92
CA LEU A 65 -16.84 -6.88 -7.97
C LEU A 65 -17.57 -7.66 -9.06
N ASN A 66 -17.18 -8.91 -9.30
CA ASN A 66 -17.91 -9.78 -10.19
C ASN A 66 -19.27 -10.20 -9.59
N ILE A 67 -19.28 -10.64 -8.32
CA ILE A 67 -20.52 -11.01 -7.60
C ILE A 67 -21.46 -9.79 -7.46
N GLY A 68 -20.90 -8.62 -7.15
CA GLY A 68 -21.68 -7.40 -6.93
C GLY A 68 -22.36 -6.86 -8.19
N ASN A 69 -21.85 -7.16 -9.38
CA ASN A 69 -22.41 -6.66 -10.63
C ASN A 69 -23.58 -7.48 -11.18
N ASP A 70 -23.73 -8.73 -10.72
CA ASP A 70 -24.91 -9.56 -11.00
C ASP A 70 -26.16 -9.04 -10.26
N GLY A 71 -25.99 -8.28 -9.18
CA GLY A 71 -27.06 -7.61 -8.46
C GLY A 71 -27.32 -6.19 -8.97
N LYS A 72 -28.48 -5.95 -9.63
CA LYS A 72 -28.95 -4.64 -10.13
C LYS A 72 -29.25 -3.59 -9.03
N SER A 73 -28.41 -3.45 -8.02
CA SER A 73 -28.58 -2.53 -6.90
C SER A 73 -27.52 -1.43 -6.91
N GLY A 74 -27.86 -0.23 -6.43
CA GLY A 74 -26.93 0.90 -6.32
C GLY A 74 -25.70 0.64 -5.42
N LEU A 75 -25.74 -0.43 -4.61
CA LEU A 75 -24.59 -0.93 -3.85
C LEU A 75 -23.43 -1.38 -4.73
N SER A 76 -23.72 -1.97 -5.90
CA SER A 76 -22.70 -2.43 -6.85
C SER A 76 -21.72 -1.32 -7.25
N LYS A 77 -22.25 -0.11 -7.51
CA LYS A 77 -21.46 1.05 -7.93
C LYS A 77 -20.59 1.61 -6.80
N GLN A 78 -21.09 1.61 -5.56
CA GLN A 78 -20.32 2.05 -4.39
C GLN A 78 -19.20 1.06 -4.04
N ILE A 79 -19.50 -0.24 -4.07
CA ILE A 79 -18.54 -1.32 -3.79
C ILE A 79 -17.46 -1.37 -4.89
N SER A 80 -17.85 -1.17 -6.16
CA SER A 80 -16.94 -1.11 -7.32
C SER A 80 -15.85 -0.07 -7.21
N TRP A 81 -16.20 1.14 -6.76
CA TRP A 81 -15.20 2.19 -6.58
C TRP A 81 -14.24 1.88 -5.42
N LEU A 82 -14.76 1.37 -4.30
CA LEU A 82 -13.99 1.09 -3.09
C LEU A 82 -13.00 -0.05 -3.27
N PHE A 83 -13.46 -1.20 -3.77
CA PHE A 83 -12.63 -2.39 -3.96
C PHE A 83 -11.85 -2.37 -5.29
N GLY A 84 -12.14 -1.43 -6.18
CA GLY A 84 -11.43 -1.25 -7.43
C GLY A 84 -10.26 -0.27 -7.33
N ASP A 85 -10.40 0.88 -7.98
CA ASP A 85 -9.36 1.91 -8.10
C ASP A 85 -8.87 2.43 -6.73
N PHE A 86 -9.77 2.62 -5.75
CA PHE A 86 -9.41 3.17 -4.45
C PHE A 86 -8.48 2.23 -3.67
N MET A 87 -8.74 0.93 -3.68
CA MET A 87 -7.90 -0.05 -3.01
C MET A 87 -6.48 -0.06 -3.58
N ILE A 88 -6.33 0.02 -4.91
CA ILE A 88 -5.02 0.08 -5.55
C ILE A 88 -4.31 1.40 -5.21
N PHE A 89 -5.05 2.51 -5.18
CA PHE A 89 -4.51 3.80 -4.75
C PHE A 89 -3.98 3.73 -3.31
N LEU A 90 -4.70 3.07 -2.41
CA LEU A 90 -4.27 2.86 -1.03
C LEU A 90 -2.97 2.02 -0.96
N MET A 91 -2.85 0.97 -1.77
CA MET A 91 -1.62 0.17 -1.85
C MET A 91 -0.43 1.03 -2.34
N ILE A 92 -0.63 1.80 -3.41
CA ILE A 92 0.40 2.73 -3.93
C ILE A 92 0.84 3.71 -2.85
N TYR A 93 -0.13 4.28 -2.13
CA TYR A 93 0.13 5.21 -1.04
C TYR A 93 0.97 4.57 0.07
N ILE A 94 0.66 3.33 0.48
CA ILE A 94 1.42 2.58 1.50
C ILE A 94 2.86 2.36 1.04
N GLU A 95 3.07 2.02 -0.23
CA GLU A 95 4.40 1.81 -0.80
C GLU A 95 5.21 3.11 -0.88
N ILE A 96 4.59 4.25 -1.22
CA ILE A 96 5.24 5.57 -1.20
C ILE A 96 5.74 5.92 0.21
N VAL A 97 4.92 5.69 1.24
CA VAL A 97 5.31 5.92 2.64
C VAL A 97 6.50 5.03 3.02
N SER A 98 6.49 3.77 2.60
CA SER A 98 7.58 2.81 2.81
C SER A 98 8.88 3.25 2.14
N ILE A 99 8.81 3.77 0.90
CA ILE A 99 9.96 4.34 0.19
C ILE A 99 10.56 5.51 0.98
N PHE A 100 9.74 6.44 1.46
CA PHE A 100 10.22 7.57 2.28
C PHE A 100 10.90 7.10 3.57
N GLU A 101 10.36 6.08 4.24
CA GLU A 101 11.01 5.48 5.40
C GLU A 101 12.38 4.87 5.05
N ASN A 102 12.49 4.23 3.89
CA ASN A 102 13.74 3.63 3.46
C ASN A 102 14.79 4.69 3.10
N ILE A 103 14.41 5.74 2.36
CA ILE A 103 15.28 6.87 2.00
C ILE A 103 15.82 7.58 3.24
N GLU A 104 14.98 7.80 4.25
CA GLU A 104 15.42 8.46 5.49
C GLU A 104 16.48 7.66 6.24
N VAL A 105 16.41 6.33 6.20
CA VAL A 105 17.42 5.47 6.83
C VAL A 105 18.70 5.41 5.99
N ILE A 106 18.58 5.45 4.66
CA ILE A 106 19.73 5.43 3.74
C ILE A 106 20.61 6.67 3.92
N ASN A 107 20.02 7.86 4.00
CA ASN A 107 20.77 9.11 4.12
C ASN A 107 20.13 10.10 5.12
N PRO A 108 20.20 9.83 6.43
CA PRO A 108 19.50 10.62 7.45
C PRO A 108 20.03 12.05 7.61
N GLN A 109 21.22 12.36 7.08
CA GLN A 109 21.88 13.65 7.22
C GLN A 109 21.71 14.58 6.03
N SER A 110 21.21 14.07 4.89
CA SER A 110 20.94 14.87 3.70
C SER A 110 19.92 15.99 3.97
N ASP A 111 20.19 17.18 3.46
CA ASP A 111 19.28 18.32 3.53
C ASP A 111 17.95 18.02 2.86
N PHE A 112 17.95 17.27 1.76
CA PHE A 112 16.72 16.79 1.12
C PHE A 112 15.89 15.90 2.06
N VAL A 113 16.55 15.02 2.82
CA VAL A 113 15.83 14.17 3.78
C VAL A 113 15.27 14.99 4.94
N LYS A 114 16.03 15.96 5.43
CA LYS A 114 15.65 16.84 6.55
C LYS A 114 14.48 17.76 6.19
N TYR A 115 14.54 18.43 5.04
CA TYR A 115 13.59 19.48 4.66
C TYR A 115 12.43 19.01 3.80
N PHE A 116 12.56 17.87 3.09
CA PHE A 116 11.51 17.37 2.22
C PHE A 116 10.95 16.02 2.69
N ILE A 117 11.77 14.98 2.77
CA ILE A 117 11.29 13.60 3.03
C ILE A 117 10.62 13.47 4.40
N ARG A 118 11.25 13.98 5.47
CA ARG A 118 10.72 13.90 6.84
C ARG A 118 9.38 14.62 7.00
N PRO A 119 9.23 15.90 6.58
CA PRO A 119 7.95 16.60 6.64
C PRO A 119 6.86 15.90 5.85
N VAL A 120 7.13 15.52 4.59
CA VAL A 120 6.15 14.86 3.72
C VAL A 120 5.70 13.53 4.33
N ARG A 121 6.64 12.68 4.78
CA ARG A 121 6.30 11.41 5.45
C ARG A 121 5.47 11.63 6.70
N ARG A 122 5.78 12.66 7.50
CA ARG A 122 5.01 13.00 8.70
C ARG A 122 3.57 13.38 8.33
N ILE A 123 3.37 14.23 7.32
CA ILE A 123 2.04 14.63 6.85
C ILE A 123 1.24 13.41 6.38
N LEU A 124 1.87 12.56 5.56
CA LEU A 124 1.22 11.35 5.06
C LEU A 124 0.81 10.45 6.24
N THR A 125 1.72 10.14 7.16
CA THR A 125 1.44 9.23 8.28
C THR A 125 0.60 9.83 9.41
N PHE A 126 0.43 11.16 9.46
CA PHE A 126 -0.28 11.86 10.53
C PHE A 126 -1.74 11.38 10.65
N GLN A 127 -2.42 11.23 9.51
CA GLN A 127 -3.83 10.81 9.50
C GLN A 127 -3.99 9.35 10.00
N ILE A 128 -3.09 8.46 9.62
CA ILE A 128 -3.14 7.05 10.04
C ILE A 128 -2.88 6.90 11.55
N LYS A 129 -1.89 7.63 12.09
CA LYS A 129 -1.59 7.57 13.52
C LYS A 129 -2.74 8.09 14.38
N ASN A 130 -3.39 9.16 13.95
CA ASN A 130 -4.54 9.72 14.68
C ASN A 130 -5.76 8.80 14.66
N LEU A 131 -5.96 8.04 13.57
CA LEU A 131 -7.01 7.02 13.49
C LEU A 131 -6.74 5.84 14.44
N LEU A 132 -5.52 5.31 14.45
CA LEU A 132 -5.16 4.18 15.31
C LEU A 132 -5.12 4.55 16.80
N ALA A 133 -4.60 5.73 17.15
CA ALA A 133 -4.60 6.21 18.53
C ALA A 133 -6.02 6.34 19.11
N LYS A 134 -7.02 6.63 18.27
CA LYS A 134 -8.42 6.72 18.68
C LYS A 134 -9.04 5.33 18.94
N GLU A 135 -8.64 4.31 18.19
CA GLU A 135 -9.08 2.93 18.43
C GLU A 135 -8.55 2.37 19.75
N ASP A 136 -7.29 2.68 20.10
CA ASP A 136 -6.69 2.22 21.36
C ASP A 136 -7.37 2.86 22.58
N ILE A 137 -7.66 4.17 22.53
CA ILE A 137 -8.41 4.88 23.57
C ILE A 137 -9.84 4.30 23.75
N THR A 138 -10.48 3.86 22.67
CA THR A 138 -11.83 3.28 22.71
C THR A 138 -11.83 1.86 23.29
N LYS A 139 -10.72 1.12 23.16
CA LYS A 139 -10.56 -0.21 23.75
C LYS A 139 -10.25 -0.17 25.25
N GLU A 140 -9.59 0.87 25.74
CA GLU A 140 -9.33 1.07 27.18
C GLU A 140 -10.56 1.54 27.97
N GLN A 141 -11.63 1.98 27.29
CA GLN A 141 -12.88 2.42 27.91
C GLN A 141 -14.01 1.38 27.88
N LYS A 142 -13.73 0.15 27.44
CA LYS A 142 -14.63 -1.01 27.46
C LYS A 142 -14.13 -2.06 28.44
#